data_AF-A0A843D9E9-F1
#
_entry.id   AF-A0A843D9E9-F1
#
_cell.length_a   1.000
_cell.length_b   1.000
_cell.length_c   1.000
_cell.angle_alpha   90.00
_cell.angle_beta   90.00
_cell.angle_gamma   90.00
#
_symmetry.space_group_name_H-M   'P 1'
#
loop_
_entity.id
_entity.type
_entity.pdbx_description
1 polymer ?
#
loop_
_entity_poly.entity_id
_entity_poly.type
_entity_poly.pdbx_seq_one_letter_code
_entity_poly.pdbx_strand_id
1 'polypeptide(L)'
;MTTPRIRWCIGCNLVTASRKCPKCRKDVSIIHIDSRSHICPIFKNEAIRIRSLVDSMYGEGCGDLLIPDDRTALYIRGSSNSNILINGVIVGSVSQSGEVSLNESGLRIISEKISKNTVQCDHDSSYFVSKGRNL
;
A
#
# COMPACT_ATOMS: atom_id res chain seq x y z
N MET A 1 -17.81 21.22 -2.82
CA MET A 1 -16.67 20.78 -1.98
C MET A 1 -15.65 20.12 -2.89
N THR A 2 -14.39 20.57 -2.88
CA THR A 2 -13.31 19.99 -3.69
C THR A 2 -12.76 18.75 -3.00
N THR A 3 -12.81 17.60 -3.67
CA THR A 3 -12.19 16.36 -3.19
C THR A 3 -10.69 16.60 -2.97
N PRO A 4 -10.12 16.25 -1.80
CA PRO A 4 -8.70 16.39 -1.54
C PRO A 4 -7.92 15.50 -2.50
N ARG A 5 -6.80 16.03 -2.97
CA ARG A 5 -5.95 15.43 -3.99
C ARG A 5 -4.51 15.48 -3.51
N ILE A 6 -3.86 14.33 -3.49
CA ILE A 6 -2.40 14.28 -3.38
C ILE A 6 -1.82 14.30 -4.78
N ARG A 7 -0.75 15.05 -4.96
CA ARG A 7 0.08 15.00 -6.16
C ARG A 7 1.35 14.22 -5.84
N TRP A 8 1.58 13.15 -6.59
CA TRP A 8 2.68 12.20 -6.36
C TRP A 8 3.51 12.01 -7.61
N CYS A 9 4.81 12.25 -7.51
CA CYS A 9 5.76 11.91 -8.57
C CYS A 9 6.21 10.45 -8.38
N ILE A 10 5.71 9.54 -9.21
CA ILE A 10 6.02 8.10 -9.11
C ILE A 10 7.53 7.86 -9.28
N GLY A 11 8.15 8.46 -10.31
CA GLY A 11 9.56 8.20 -10.63
C GLY A 11 10.58 8.69 -9.58
N CYS A 12 10.25 9.72 -8.80
CA CYS A 12 11.09 10.20 -7.71
C CYS A 12 10.55 9.82 -6.33
N ASN A 13 9.43 9.09 -6.30
CA ASN A 13 8.65 8.77 -5.13
C ASN A 13 8.45 9.94 -4.15
N LEU A 14 8.01 11.09 -4.67
CA LEU A 14 7.93 12.34 -3.93
C LEU A 14 6.51 12.92 -3.97
N VAL A 15 5.98 13.23 -2.80
CA VAL A 15 4.73 13.99 -2.63
C VAL A 15 5.02 15.47 -2.82
N THR A 16 4.19 16.18 -3.60
CA THR A 16 4.38 17.61 -3.86
C THR A 16 3.05 18.35 -4.00
N ALA A 17 3.04 19.66 -3.75
CA ALA A 17 1.90 20.52 -4.08
C ALA A 17 1.89 20.96 -5.55
N SER A 18 3.04 20.90 -6.24
CA SER A 18 3.22 21.38 -7.61
C SER A 18 2.62 20.43 -8.64
N ARG A 19 2.23 20.94 -9.82
CA ARG A 19 1.78 20.11 -10.96
C ARG A 19 2.92 19.30 -11.60
N LYS A 20 4.17 19.73 -11.39
CA LYS A 20 5.38 19.06 -11.85
C LYS A 20 6.27 18.72 -10.66
N CYS A 21 7.00 17.62 -10.77
CA CYS A 21 7.96 17.20 -9.76
C CYS A 21 9.08 18.25 -9.65
N PRO A 22 9.41 18.74 -8.44
CA PRO A 22 10.52 19.68 -8.27
C PRO A 22 11.89 19.04 -8.59
N LYS A 23 12.01 17.71 -8.47
CA LYS A 23 13.27 16.96 -8.71
C LYS A 23 13.48 16.62 -10.18
N CYS A 24 12.51 15.99 -10.84
CA CYS A 24 12.67 15.52 -12.22
C CYS A 24 11.88 16.31 -13.27
N ARG A 25 11.11 17.34 -12.88
CA ARG A 25 10.29 18.21 -13.75
C ARG A 25 9.20 17.52 -14.57
N LYS A 26 9.01 16.20 -14.43
CA LYS A 26 7.90 15.44 -15.02
C LYS A 26 6.58 15.78 -14.34
N ASP A 27 5.47 15.49 -15.02
CA ASP A 27 4.13 15.62 -14.45
C ASP A 27 3.92 14.61 -13.32
N VAL A 28 3.05 14.99 -12.38
CA VAL A 28 2.74 14.19 -11.19
C VAL A 28 1.36 13.58 -11.28
N SER A 29 1.22 12.37 -10.77
CA SER A 29 -0.06 11.67 -10.69
C SER A 29 -0.93 12.31 -9.61
N ILE A 30 -2.23 12.44 -9.90
CA ILE A 30 -3.22 12.89 -8.92
C ILE A 30 -3.84 11.64 -8.29
N ILE A 31 -3.70 11.54 -6.98
CA ILE A 31 -4.31 10.48 -6.17
C ILE A 31 -5.54 11.08 -5.51
N HIS A 32 -6.69 10.52 -5.83
CA HIS A 32 -7.96 10.90 -5.25
C HIS A 32 -8.12 10.26 -3.88
N ILE A 33 -8.48 11.08 -2.90
CA ILE A 33 -8.65 10.66 -1.52
C ILE A 33 -10.03 11.13 -1.06
N ASP A 34 -10.63 10.34 -0.18
CA ASP A 34 -11.91 10.72 0.41
C ASP A 34 -11.79 12.04 1.17
N SER A 35 -12.83 12.86 1.09
CA SER A 35 -12.86 14.25 1.54
C SER A 35 -12.70 14.42 3.05
N ARG A 36 -12.91 13.34 3.80
CA ARG A 36 -12.78 13.31 5.26
C ARG A 36 -11.51 12.63 5.76
N SER A 37 -10.65 12.14 4.86
CA SER A 37 -9.46 11.41 5.28
C SER A 37 -8.32 12.33 5.67
N HIS A 38 -7.65 11.98 6.76
CA HIS A 38 -6.40 12.64 7.17
C HIS A 38 -5.21 11.88 6.59
N ILE A 39 -4.30 12.61 5.95
CA ILE A 39 -3.10 12.04 5.35
C ILE A 39 -1.92 12.30 6.28
N CYS A 40 -1.19 11.23 6.62
CA CYS A 40 -0.01 11.32 7.48
C CYS A 40 1.15 10.55 6.87
N PRO A 41 2.41 10.99 7.01
CA PRO A 41 3.55 10.15 6.69
C PRO A 41 3.60 8.94 7.61
N ILE A 42 4.05 7.80 7.08
CA ILE A 42 4.44 6.64 7.90
C ILE A 42 5.86 6.89 8.37
N PHE A 43 6.04 7.12 9.66
CA PHE A 43 7.36 7.32 10.25
C PHE A 43 8.09 6.00 10.44
N LYS A 44 9.41 6.07 10.67
CA LYS A 44 10.29 4.90 10.77
C LYS A 44 9.78 3.82 11.72
N ASN A 45 9.36 4.19 12.94
CA ASN A 45 8.86 3.22 13.92
C ASN A 45 7.54 2.57 13.50
N GLU A 46 6.67 3.33 12.81
CA GLU A 46 5.43 2.78 12.24
C GLU A 46 5.74 1.83 11.09
N ALA A 47 6.67 2.20 10.20
CA ALA A 47 7.13 1.34 9.12
C ALA A 47 7.68 0.01 9.66
N ILE A 48 8.58 0.05 10.65
CA ILE A 48 9.12 -1.16 11.30
C ILE A 48 7.97 -2.04 11.81
N ARG A 49 6.99 -1.47 12.53
CA ARG A 49 5.85 -2.22 13.03
C ARG A 49 5.04 -2.88 11.91
N ILE A 50 4.70 -2.15 10.85
CA ILE A 50 3.94 -2.69 9.72
C ILE A 50 4.72 -3.80 9.03
N ARG A 51 6.03 -3.60 8.80
CA ARG A 51 6.90 -4.61 8.18
C ARG A 51 6.91 -5.91 8.97
N SER A 52 7.08 -5.82 10.30
CA SER A 52 7.06 -7.01 11.16
C SER A 52 5.71 -7.74 11.14
N LEU A 53 4.59 -7.01 11.04
CA LEU A 53 3.26 -7.60 10.89
C LEU A 53 3.10 -8.29 9.52
N VAL A 54 3.60 -7.66 8.46
CA VAL A 54 3.60 -8.27 7.11
C VAL A 54 4.49 -9.52 7.09
N ASP A 55 5.65 -9.49 7.74
CA ASP A 55 6.56 -10.63 7.79
C ASP A 55 6.00 -11.81 8.58
N SER A 56 5.28 -11.53 9.67
CA SER A 56 4.62 -12.57 10.46
C SER A 56 3.53 -13.27 9.65
N MET A 57 2.80 -12.52 8.82
CA MET A 57 1.69 -13.02 8.00
C MET A 57 2.12 -13.67 6.69
N TYR A 58 3.08 -13.11 5.97
CA TYR A 58 3.38 -13.53 4.59
C TYR A 58 4.77 -14.17 4.44
N GLY A 59 5.64 -14.05 5.44
CA GLY A 59 7.00 -14.59 5.41
C GLY A 59 8.07 -13.50 5.55
N GLU A 60 9.24 -13.89 6.04
CA GLU A 60 10.34 -12.96 6.35
C GLU A 60 10.74 -12.11 5.14
N GLY A 61 10.90 -10.80 5.38
CA GLY A 61 11.31 -9.81 4.41
C GLY A 61 10.27 -9.44 3.35
N CYS A 62 9.01 -9.88 3.48
CA CYS A 62 7.88 -9.33 2.73
C CYS A 62 7.60 -7.88 3.13
N GLY A 63 7.76 -7.55 4.41
CA GLY A 63 7.59 -6.21 4.95
C GLY A 63 8.52 -5.20 4.29
N ASP A 64 9.81 -5.52 4.22
CA ASP A 64 10.82 -4.64 3.60
C ASP A 64 10.55 -4.41 2.10
N LEU A 65 10.04 -5.42 1.40
CA LEU A 65 9.61 -5.27 0.01
C LEU A 65 8.39 -4.36 -0.12
N LEU A 66 7.40 -4.52 0.77
CA LEU A 66 6.18 -3.73 0.76
C LEU A 66 6.45 -2.25 1.06
N ILE A 67 7.25 -1.98 2.08
CA ILE A 67 7.59 -0.62 2.54
C ILE A 67 9.12 -0.46 2.57
N PRO A 68 9.78 -0.14 1.46
CA PRO A 68 11.22 0.08 1.46
C PRO A 68 11.66 1.31 2.27
N ASP A 69 12.88 1.31 2.81
CA ASP A 69 13.44 2.46 3.57
C ASP A 69 13.69 3.71 2.71
N ASP A 70 13.92 3.52 1.42
CA ASP A 70 14.21 4.60 0.47
C ASP A 70 12.93 5.19 -0.15
N ARG A 71 11.76 4.81 0.36
CA ARG A 71 10.46 5.19 -0.21
C ARG A 71 9.55 5.91 0.78
N THR A 72 8.92 6.98 0.30
CA THR A 72 7.81 7.62 1.01
C THR A 72 6.60 6.68 1.02
N ALA A 73 6.05 6.49 2.21
CA ALA A 73 4.80 5.78 2.46
C ALA A 73 3.89 6.68 3.30
N LEU A 74 2.59 6.69 3.00
CA LEU A 74 1.60 7.49 3.72
C LEU A 74 0.49 6.61 4.29
N TYR A 75 -0.08 7.06 5.40
CA TYR A 75 -1.40 6.66 5.83
C TYR A 75 -2.46 7.59 5.25
N ILE A 76 -3.56 6.98 4.81
CA ILE A 76 -4.84 7.66 4.66
C ILE A 76 -5.72 7.17 5.82
N ARG A 77 -5.80 7.96 6.89
CA ARG A 77 -6.58 7.63 8.08
C ARG A 77 -8.06 7.73 7.78
N GLY A 78 -8.76 6.61 7.87
CA GLY A 78 -10.21 6.52 7.91
C GLY A 78 -10.74 6.43 9.35
N SER A 79 -12.07 6.29 9.49
CA SER A 79 -12.73 6.13 10.79
C SER A 79 -12.39 4.82 11.50
N SER A 80 -12.18 3.75 10.72
CA SER A 80 -12.01 2.38 11.24
C SER A 80 -10.67 1.77 10.84
N ASN A 81 -10.23 2.00 9.59
CA ASN A 81 -8.99 1.48 9.05
C ASN A 81 -8.15 2.63 8.47
N SER A 82 -6.83 2.48 8.51
CA SER A 82 -5.89 3.37 7.86
C SER A 82 -5.31 2.69 6.63
N ASN A 83 -5.52 3.26 5.44
CA ASN A 83 -4.97 2.70 4.21
C ASN A 83 -3.49 3.06 4.07
N ILE A 84 -2.69 2.11 3.61
CA ILE A 84 -1.27 2.29 3.32
C ILE A 84 -1.13 2.67 1.84
N LEU A 85 -0.56 3.84 1.58
CA LEU A 85 -0.33 4.39 0.23
C LEU A 85 1.17 4.45 -0.06
N ILE A 86 1.62 3.73 -1.10
CA ILE A 86 3.03 3.65 -1.51
C ILE A 86 3.11 3.75 -3.03
N ASN A 87 4.07 4.52 -3.54
CA ASN A 87 4.22 4.77 -4.99
C ASN A 87 2.94 5.29 -5.67
N GLY A 88 2.07 5.93 -4.89
CA GLY A 88 0.77 6.42 -5.35
C GLY A 88 -0.33 5.36 -5.53
N VAL A 89 -0.13 4.15 -5.01
CA VAL A 89 -1.13 3.07 -5.01
C VAL A 89 -1.42 2.64 -3.58
N ILE A 90 -2.69 2.42 -3.26
CA ILE A 90 -3.07 1.83 -1.96
C ILE A 90 -2.68 0.36 -2.03
N VAL A 91 -1.85 -0.10 -1.10
CA VAL A 91 -1.33 -1.48 -1.08
C VAL A 91 -2.03 -2.34 -0.03
N GLY A 92 -2.76 -1.72 0.88
CA GLY A 92 -3.44 -2.41 1.97
C GLY A 92 -3.98 -1.43 3.01
N SER A 93 -4.35 -1.98 4.16
CA SER A 93 -4.85 -1.23 5.30
C SER A 93 -4.37 -1.83 6.61
N VAL A 94 -4.36 -0.99 7.64
CA VAL A 94 -4.12 -1.36 9.04
C VAL A 94 -5.39 -1.07 9.82
N SER A 95 -5.91 -2.07 10.52
CA SER A 95 -7.06 -1.91 11.40
C SER A 95 -6.67 -1.23 12.73
N GLN A 96 -7.66 -0.79 13.50
CA GLN A 96 -7.43 -0.30 14.87
C GLN A 96 -6.84 -1.37 15.80
N SER A 97 -7.14 -2.66 15.57
CA SER A 97 -6.53 -3.77 16.31
C SER A 97 -5.08 -4.04 15.91
N GLY A 98 -4.57 -3.39 14.86
CA GLY A 98 -3.22 -3.55 14.36
C GLY A 98 -3.05 -4.72 13.38
N GLU A 99 -4.14 -5.21 12.79
CA GLU A 99 -4.11 -6.22 11.73
C GLU A 99 -3.80 -5.56 10.39
N VAL A 100 -2.95 -6.20 9.59
CA VAL A 100 -2.59 -5.71 8.25
C VAL A 100 -3.31 -6.55 7.21
N SER A 101 -4.07 -5.90 6.33
CA SER A 101 -4.71 -6.54 5.19
C SER A 101 -4.13 -5.97 3.90
N LEU A 102 -3.55 -6.83 3.05
CA LEU A 102 -3.04 -6.41 1.74
C LEU A 102 -4.13 -6.59 0.68
N ASN A 103 -4.19 -5.65 -0.25
CA ASN A 103 -4.98 -5.83 -1.47
C ASN A 103 -4.12 -6.45 -2.58
N GLU A 104 -4.68 -6.63 -3.76
CA GLU A 104 -3.96 -7.22 -4.91
C GLU A 104 -2.65 -6.47 -5.25
N SER A 105 -2.64 -5.13 -5.14
CA SER A 105 -1.43 -4.34 -5.41
C SER A 105 -0.34 -4.58 -4.38
N GLY A 106 -0.70 -4.70 -3.09
CA GLY A 106 0.25 -5.06 -2.03
C GLY A 106 0.77 -6.49 -2.16
N LEU A 107 -0.11 -7.46 -2.43
CA LEU A 107 0.28 -8.84 -2.65
C LEU A 107 1.20 -9.00 -3.86
N ARG A 108 0.95 -8.24 -4.94
CA ARG A 108 1.81 -8.26 -6.12
C ARG A 108 3.24 -7.80 -5.80
N ILE A 109 3.40 -6.79 -4.95
CA ILE A 109 4.73 -6.28 -4.55
C ILE A 109 5.54 -7.36 -3.84
N ILE A 110 4.91 -8.17 -3.00
CA ILE A 110 5.60 -9.17 -2.17
C ILE A 110 5.56 -10.59 -2.76
N SER A 111 4.88 -10.79 -3.90
CA SER A 111 4.51 -12.10 -4.45
C SER A 111 5.67 -13.09 -4.58
N GLU A 112 6.85 -12.62 -4.95
CA GLU A 112 8.06 -13.46 -5.12
C GLU A 112 8.64 -13.97 -3.80
N LYS A 113 8.22 -13.43 -2.65
CA LYS A 113 8.77 -13.74 -1.32
C LYS A 113 7.74 -14.32 -0.35
N ILE A 114 6.48 -14.41 -0.76
CA ILE A 114 5.43 -15.02 0.06
C ILE A 114 5.80 -16.48 0.33
N SER A 115 5.87 -16.83 1.61
CA SER A 115 6.18 -18.18 2.09
C SER A 115 5.23 -18.69 3.17
N LYS A 116 4.25 -17.87 3.59
CA LYS A 116 3.24 -18.22 4.60
C LYS A 116 1.84 -17.88 4.10
N ASN A 117 0.84 -18.53 4.71
CA ASN A 117 -0.59 -18.27 4.48
C ASN A 117 -1.03 -18.33 3.01
N THR A 118 -0.41 -19.24 2.25
CA THR A 118 -0.79 -19.54 0.86
C THR A 118 -1.76 -20.71 0.81
N VAL A 119 -2.78 -20.62 -0.05
CA VAL A 119 -3.67 -21.74 -0.37
C VAL A 119 -3.42 -22.15 -1.81
N GLN A 120 -3.08 -23.42 -2.02
CA GLN A 120 -3.01 -24.01 -3.35
C GLN A 120 -4.40 -24.49 -3.74
N CYS A 121 -4.83 -24.16 -4.95
CA CYS A 121 -6.12 -24.61 -5.50
C CYS A 121 -5.90 -25.36 -6.81
N ASP A 122 -6.88 -26.19 -7.17
CA ASP A 122 -6.89 -26.89 -8.44
C ASP A 122 -6.94 -25.91 -9.62
N HIS A 123 -6.42 -26.35 -10.77
CA HIS A 123 -6.39 -25.53 -11.98
C HIS A 123 -7.78 -25.03 -12.37
N ASP A 124 -8.81 -25.86 -12.23
CA ASP A 124 -10.20 -25.54 -12.56
C ASP A 124 -10.78 -24.43 -11.65
N SER A 125 -10.31 -24.35 -10.41
CA SER A 125 -10.71 -23.32 -9.44
C SER A 125 -10.07 -21.96 -9.70
N SER A 126 -8.92 -21.93 -10.40
CA SER A 126 -8.15 -20.70 -10.65
C SER A 126 -8.96 -19.60 -11.35
N TYR A 127 -9.83 -19.99 -12.30
CA TYR A 127 -10.70 -19.05 -13.00
C TYR A 127 -11.66 -18.34 -12.04
N PHE A 128 -12.29 -19.09 -11.13
CA PHE A 128 -13.26 -18.54 -10.18
C PHE A 128 -12.57 -17.61 -9.16
N VAL A 129 -11.42 -18.02 -8.63
CA VAL A 129 -10.62 -17.21 -7.70
C VAL A 129 -10.16 -15.91 -8.35
N SER A 130 -9.71 -15.95 -9.62
CA SER A 130 -9.31 -14.75 -10.35
C SER A 130 -10.44 -13.73 -10.55
N LYS A 131 -11.70 -14.16 -10.40
CA LYS A 131 -12.91 -13.31 -10.44
C LYS A 131 -13.40 -12.88 -9.06
N GLY A 132 -12.64 -13.15 -8.00
CA GLY A 132 -13.00 -12.83 -6.63
C GLY A 132 -14.08 -13.74 -6.04
N ARG A 133 -14.21 -14.97 -6.55
CA ARG A 133 -15.05 -16.01 -5.92
C ARG A 133 -14.28 -16.72 -4.81
N ASN A 134 -15.01 -17.26 -3.85
CA ASN A 134 -14.44 -18.03 -2.76
C ASN A 134 -13.93 -19.39 -3.27
N LEU A 135 -12.87 -19.88 -2.62
CA LEU A 135 -12.47 -21.29 -2.64
C LEU A 135 -13.38 -22.12 -1.74
#